data_AF-A0A3C0IVP8-F1
#
_entry.id   AF-A0A3C0IVP8-F1
#
_cell.length_a   1.000
_cell.length_b   1.000
_cell.length_c   1.000
_cell.angle_alpha   90.00
_cell.angle_beta   90.00
_cell.angle_gamma   90.00
#
_symmetry.space_group_name_H-M   'P 1'
#
loop_
_entity.id
_entity.type
_entity.pdbx_description
1 polymer ?
#
loop_
_entity_poly.entity_id
_entity_poly.type
_entity_poly.pdbx_seq_one_letter_code
_entity_poly.pdbx_strand_id
1 'polypeptide(L)' 'MASSIYGRVGGLVGGYSVSCMTTPTSVSGRLGGAVLGGDLMLEIQPPPGRIAGRVGGVVIGRAVDAL' A
#
# COMPACT_ATOMS: atom_id res chain seq x y z
N MET A 1 17.21 4.24 -4.36
CA MET A 1 17.19 2.79 -4.05
C MET A 1 15.74 2.38 -3.83
N ALA A 2 15.32 1.27 -4.40
CA ALA A 2 14.01 0.68 -4.13
C ALA A 2 14.18 -0.45 -3.10
N SER A 3 13.31 -0.49 -2.09
CA SER A 3 13.30 -1.49 -1.04
C SER A 3 12.00 -2.27 -1.11
N SER A 4 12.08 -3.59 -0.99
CA SER A 4 10.90 -4.46 -0.95
C SER A 4 10.47 -4.71 0.49
N ILE A 5 9.17 -4.59 0.74
CA ILE A 5 8.53 -4.85 2.04
C ILE A 5 7.58 -6.02 1.84
N TYR A 6 7.81 -7.08 2.60
CA TYR A 6 6.93 -8.24 2.66
C TYR A 6 6.52 -8.51 4.11
N GLY A 7 5.29 -8.96 4.32
CA GLY A 7 4.82 -9.25 5.67
C GLY A 7 3.37 -9.73 5.72
N ARG A 8 2.85 -9.86 6.93
CA ARG A 8 1.43 -10.11 7.21
C ARG A 8 0.94 -9.06 8.19
N VAL A 9 -0.18 -8.44 7.88
CA VAL A 9 -0.87 -7.48 8.76
C VAL A 9 -2.11 -8.18 9.34
N GLY A 10 -2.22 -8.17 10.66
CA GLY A 10 -3.34 -8.78 11.39
C GLY A 10 -3.14 -10.25 11.77
N GLY A 11 -4.20 -10.86 12.32
CA GLY A 11 -4.20 -12.23 12.85
C GLY A 11 -4.36 -13.33 11.80
N LEU A 12 -4.54 -14.57 12.26
CA LEU A 12 -4.77 -15.73 11.39
C LEU A 12 -6.07 -15.56 10.58
N VAL A 13 -7.11 -15.05 11.24
CA VAL A 13 -8.43 -14.75 10.67
C VAL A 13 -8.53 -13.25 10.42
N GLY A 14 -8.88 -12.86 9.19
CA GLY A 14 -9.01 -11.45 8.77
C GLY A 14 -7.68 -10.72 8.53
N GLY A 15 -6.53 -11.34 8.81
CA GLY A 15 -5.22 -10.82 8.42
C GLY A 15 -4.94 -11.03 6.93
N TYR A 16 -4.05 -10.20 6.39
CA TYR A 16 -3.76 -10.16 4.97
C TYR A 16 -2.24 -10.00 4.73
N SER A 17 -1.74 -10.61 3.66
CA SER A 17 -0.32 -10.52 3.30
C SER A 17 0.00 -9.16 2.68
N VAL A 18 1.21 -8.67 2.83
CA VAL A 18 1.66 -7.41 2.24
C VAL A 18 2.87 -7.71 1.38
N SER A 19 2.85 -7.24 0.14
CA SER A 19 3.98 -7.30 -0.77
C SER A 19 4.06 -5.98 -1.53
N CYS A 20 4.99 -5.12 -1.13
CA CYS A 20 5.15 -3.78 -1.66
C CYS A 20 6.60 -3.47 -2.00
N MET A 21 6.78 -2.59 -2.97
CA MET A 21 8.05 -1.97 -3.30
C MET A 21 7.97 -0.49 -2.95
N THR A 22 8.97 -0.01 -2.22
CA THR A 22 9.07 1.38 -1.75
C THR A 22 10.27 2.03 -2.38
N THR A 23 10.09 3.24 -2.87
CA THR A 23 11.14 4.13 -3.36
C THR A 23 11.11 5.42 -2.53
N PRO A 24 12.09 6.33 -2.68
CA PRO A 24 12.08 7.60 -1.97
C PRO A 24 10.86 8.49 -2.30
N THR A 25 10.20 8.26 -3.42
CA THR A 25 9.10 9.11 -3.92
C THR A 25 7.80 8.34 -4.14
N SER A 26 7.75 7.03 -3.90
CA SER A 26 6.56 6.23 -4.13
C SER A 26 6.55 4.92 -3.37
N VAL A 27 5.36 4.40 -3.11
CA VAL A 27 5.13 3.06 -2.59
C VAL A 27 4.09 2.39 -3.46
N SER A 28 4.43 1.24 -4.04
CA SER A 28 3.50 0.48 -4.88
C SER A 28 3.52 -1.00 -4.52
N GLY A 29 2.38 -1.67 -4.54
CA GLY A 29 2.33 -3.10 -4.28
C GLY A 29 0.92 -3.64 -4.14
N ARG A 30 0.83 -4.81 -3.50
CA ARG A 30 -0.42 -5.51 -3.25
C ARG A 30 -0.56 -5.85 -1.78
N LEU A 31 -1.74 -5.53 -1.25
CA LEU A 31 -2.18 -5.88 0.09
C LEU A 31 -3.25 -6.97 -0.02
N GLY A 32 -2.97 -8.14 0.50
CA GLY A 32 -3.89 -9.23 0.75
C GLY A 32 -3.77 -10.43 -0.17
N GLY A 33 -4.79 -11.28 -0.12
CA GLY A 33 -4.84 -12.53 -0.87
C GLY A 33 -5.37 -12.32 -2.29
N ALA A 34 -5.35 -13.37 -3.11
CA ALA A 34 -5.85 -13.30 -4.49
C ALA A 34 -7.35 -12.92 -4.59
N VAL A 35 -8.14 -13.23 -3.55
CA VAL A 35 -9.60 -13.05 -3.52
C VAL A 35 -10.02 -11.76 -2.79
N LEU A 36 -9.39 -11.47 -1.65
CA LEU A 36 -9.60 -10.26 -0.86
C LEU A 36 -8.27 -9.51 -0.80
N GLY A 37 -7.91 -8.92 -1.93
CA GLY A 37 -6.68 -8.18 -2.12
C GLY A 37 -6.92 -6.85 -2.81
N GLY A 38 -6.09 -5.88 -2.49
CA GLY A 38 -6.10 -4.55 -3.06
C GLY A 38 -4.72 -4.11 -3.50
N ASP A 39 -4.68 -3.25 -4.49
CA ASP A 39 -3.44 -2.63 -4.93
C ASP A 39 -3.21 -1.37 -4.07
N LEU A 40 -1.96 -1.16 -3.68
CA LEU A 40 -1.50 0.03 -2.99
C LEU A 40 -0.62 0.80 -3.95
N MET A 41 -0.94 2.07 -4.17
CA MET A 41 -0.14 2.99 -4.95
C MET A 41 -0.19 4.35 -4.27
N LEU A 42 0.94 4.75 -3.69
CA LEU A 42 1.12 5.99 -2.97
C LEU A 42 2.31 6.75 -3.57
N GLU A 43 2.15 8.05 -3.70
CA GLU A 43 3.21 8.99 -4.07
C GLU A 43 3.62 9.78 -2.83
N ILE A 44 4.93 9.85 -2.60
CA ILE A 44 5.54 10.57 -1.49
C ILE A 44 6.19 11.82 -2.07
N GLN A 45 5.66 12.98 -1.68
CA GLN A 45 6.21 14.26 -2.09
C GLN A 45 7.26 14.74 -1.07
N PRO A 46 8.29 15.48 -1.50
CA PRO A 46 9.25 16.12 -0.61
C PRO A 46 8.58 17.10 0.37
N PRO A 47 9.31 17.57 1.41
CA PRO A 47 8.78 18.43 2.47
C PRO A 47 7.92 19.59 1.97
N PRO A 48 6.74 19.84 2.58
CA PRO A 48 6.33 19.40 3.92
C PRO A 48 5.92 17.92 4.07
N GLY A 49 5.90 17.13 2.99
CA GLY A 49 5.82 15.67 3.08
C GLY A 49 4.41 15.11 2.87
N ARG A 50 3.82 15.37 1.70
CA ARG A 50 2.49 14.86 1.37
C ARG A 50 2.55 13.41 0.87
N ILE A 51 1.64 12.57 1.34
CA ILE A 51 1.43 11.21 0.83
C ILE A 51 0.04 11.13 0.24
N ALA A 52 -0.05 10.89 -1.06
CA ALA A 52 -1.35 10.77 -1.75
C ALA A 52 -1.40 9.48 -2.57
N GLY A 53 -2.58 8.89 -2.73
CA GLY A 53 -2.76 7.75 -3.61
C GLY A 53 -4.00 6.90 -3.32
N ARG A 54 -3.93 5.62 -3.66
CA ARG A 54 -5.03 4.66 -3.52
C ARG A 54 -4.57 3.39 -2.82
N VAL A 55 -5.42 2.89 -1.93
CA VAL A 55 -5.24 1.60 -1.27
C VAL A 55 -6.53 0.79 -1.40
N GLY A 56 -6.41 -0.44 -1.90
CA GLY A 56 -7.53 -1.39 -1.95
C GLY A 56 -7.82 -1.91 -3.35
N GLY A 57 -8.88 -2.72 -3.45
CA GLY A 57 -9.26 -3.37 -4.70
C GLY A 57 -9.88 -2.38 -5.69
N VAL A 58 -10.05 -2.83 -6.93
CA VAL A 58 -10.77 -2.07 -7.97
C VAL A 58 -12.20 -1.74 -7.51
N VAL A 59 -12.85 -2.68 -6.83
CA VAL A 59 -14.24 -2.58 -6.34
C VAL A 59 -14.36 -1.87 -4.99
N ILE A 60 -13.50 -2.22 -4.02
CA ILE A 60 -13.46 -1.60 -2.69
C ILE A 60 -12.08 -0.99 -2.50
N GLY A 61 -11.91 0.23 -3.01
CA GLY A 61 -10.70 1.04 -2.89
C GLY A 61 -10.97 2.32 -2.11
N ARG A 62 -9.97 2.79 -1.37
CA ARG A 62 -9.99 4.06 -0.65
C ARG A 62 -8.90 4.97 -1.17
N ALA A 63 -9.23 6.24 -1.34
CA ALA A 63 -8.23 7.27 -1.57
C ALA A 63 -7.52 7.58 -0.25
N VAL A 64 -6.23 7.84 -0.33
CA VAL A 64 -5.39 8.27 0.79
C VAL A 64 -4.83 9.63 0.43
N ASP A 65 -4.99 10.58 1.34
CA ASP A 65 -4.37 11.89 1.28
C ASP A 65 -3.96 12.25 2.71
N ALA A 66 -2.66 12.30 2.95
CA ALA A 66 -2.06 12.64 4.24
C ALA A 66 -1.08 13.79 4.02
N LEU A 67 -1.23 14.83 4.84
CA LEU A 67 -0.45 16.07 4.81
C LEU A 67 0.54 16.12 5.98
#